data_AF-A0A930FCL3-F1
#
_entry.id   AF-A0A930FCL3-F1
#
_cell.length_a   1.000
_cell.length_b   1.000
_cell.length_c   1.000
_cell.angle_alpha   90.00
_cell.angle_beta   90.00
_cell.angle_gamma   90.00
#
_symmetry.space_group_name_H-M   'P 1'
#
loop_
_entity.id
_entity.type
_entity.pdbx_description
1 polymer ?
#
loop_
_entity_poly.entity_id
_entity_poly.type
_entity_poly.pdbx_seq_one_letter_code
_entity_poly.pdbx_strand_id
1 'polypeptide(L)'
;VQNPGVDIKKTATGEVLVGPFVGNGQFLVITDYGTGNPYNSMTPLISGEIGEALAFYLTESQQTPSAVGLNVLLDKDDKVEVAGGFLLQVLPGAKEKEIARFEKRIQEMPAISTLLESDDHIEALLKAIYGDEPYKRLSEEEIRFQCDCSKERFMDALASLPSSDLQEMKEEDHGAEITCQFCQTTYNFDENDLEELIRDKS
;
A
#
# COMPACT_ATOMS: atom_id res chain seq x y z
N VAL A 1 0.56 -5.18 7.13
CA VAL A 1 -0.08 -6.50 7.35
C VAL A 1 0.34 -6.99 8.72
N GLN A 2 -0.59 -7.40 9.59
CA GLN A 2 -0.24 -7.84 10.96
C GLN A 2 0.24 -9.29 11.01
N ASN A 3 -0.29 -10.16 10.15
CA ASN A 3 0.04 -11.59 10.12
C ASN A 3 0.66 -11.95 8.76
N PRO A 4 1.98 -11.84 8.57
CA PRO A 4 2.63 -12.09 7.28
C PRO A 4 2.73 -13.58 6.92
N GLY A 5 2.76 -14.48 7.91
CA GLY A 5 2.90 -15.93 7.70
C GLY A 5 1.59 -16.66 7.38
N VAL A 6 0.64 -16.00 6.74
CA VAL A 6 -0.65 -16.63 6.38
C VAL A 6 -0.49 -17.48 5.13
N ASP A 7 -1.07 -18.69 5.14
CA ASP A 7 -1.09 -19.56 3.97
C ASP A 7 -1.98 -18.96 2.88
N ILE A 8 -1.34 -18.48 1.81
CA ILE A 8 -2.01 -17.83 0.68
C ILE A 8 -2.82 -18.88 -0.08
N LYS A 9 -4.10 -18.58 -0.33
CA LYS A 9 -4.97 -19.40 -1.18
C LYS A 9 -5.09 -18.78 -2.55
N LYS A 10 -5.00 -19.62 -3.58
CA LYS A 10 -5.14 -19.25 -4.99
C LYS A 10 -6.44 -19.80 -5.58
N THR A 11 -7.00 -19.12 -6.57
CA THR A 11 -8.09 -19.62 -7.42
C THR A 11 -7.59 -20.74 -8.33
N ALA A 12 -8.50 -21.37 -9.09
CA ALA A 12 -8.13 -22.30 -10.16
C ALA A 12 -7.32 -21.64 -11.29
N THR A 13 -7.41 -20.31 -11.42
CA THR A 13 -6.64 -19.49 -12.36
C THR A 13 -5.28 -19.04 -11.80
N GLY A 14 -4.95 -19.40 -10.55
CA GLY A 14 -3.68 -19.05 -9.90
C GLY A 14 -3.68 -17.70 -9.17
N GLU A 15 -4.78 -16.96 -9.21
CA GLU A 15 -4.92 -15.63 -8.61
C GLU A 15 -5.10 -15.71 -7.10
N VAL A 16 -4.49 -14.79 -6.36
CA VAL A 16 -4.57 -14.74 -4.89
C VAL A 16 -5.97 -14.33 -4.44
N LEU A 17 -6.55 -15.10 -3.51
CA LEU A 17 -7.84 -14.79 -2.90
C LEU A 17 -7.68 -13.78 -1.76
N VAL A 18 -7.68 -12.48 -2.06
CA VAL A 18 -7.42 -11.41 -1.07
C VAL A 18 -8.60 -11.18 -0.14
N GLY A 19 -9.83 -11.10 -0.66
CA GLY A 19 -11.03 -10.78 0.10
C GLY A 19 -11.22 -11.56 1.40
N PRO A 20 -11.07 -12.90 1.42
CA PRO A 20 -11.17 -13.70 2.64
C PRO A 20 -10.12 -13.38 3.72
N PHE A 21 -8.92 -12.90 3.36
CA PHE A 21 -7.88 -12.53 4.32
C PHE A 21 -8.07 -11.11 4.88
N VAL A 22 -8.62 -10.21 4.07
CA VAL A 22 -8.95 -8.84 4.50
C VAL A 22 -10.22 -8.86 5.36
N GLY A 23 -11.23 -9.62 4.93
CA GLY A 23 -12.51 -9.76 5.61
C GLY A 23 -13.35 -8.48 5.59
N ASN A 24 -14.19 -8.34 6.62
CA ASN A 24 -15.06 -7.18 6.79
C ASN A 24 -14.37 -6.14 7.67
N GLY A 25 -14.57 -4.86 7.36
CA GLY A 25 -13.95 -3.79 8.12
C GLY A 25 -14.18 -2.43 7.49
N GLN A 26 -13.23 -1.53 7.72
CA GLN A 26 -13.24 -0.17 7.21
C GLN A 26 -11.96 0.08 6.41
N PHE A 27 -12.08 0.88 5.36
CA PHE A 27 -10.98 1.42 4.59
C PHE A 27 -10.74 2.86 5.05
N LEU A 28 -9.64 3.09 5.76
CA LEU A 28 -9.24 4.40 6.28
C LEU A 28 -8.16 5.00 5.39
N VAL A 29 -8.40 6.21 4.89
CA VAL A 29 -7.41 7.02 4.19
C VAL A 29 -7.05 8.22 5.05
N ILE A 30 -5.75 8.37 5.29
CA ILE A 30 -5.15 9.47 6.03
C ILE A 30 -4.34 10.30 5.04
N THR A 31 -4.74 11.55 4.83
CA THR A 31 -4.04 12.48 3.94
C THR A 31 -3.33 13.54 4.78
N ASP A 32 -2.00 13.52 4.77
CA ASP A 32 -1.19 14.57 5.37
C ASP A 32 -0.85 15.65 4.33
N TYR A 33 -1.26 16.88 4.60
CA TYR A 33 -0.97 18.05 3.77
C TYR A 33 0.28 18.83 4.24
N GLY A 34 1.04 18.30 5.20
CA GLY A 34 2.20 18.96 5.79
C GLY A 34 1.84 20.07 6.80
N THR A 35 0.59 20.11 7.26
CA THR A 35 0.08 21.10 8.24
C THR A 35 0.11 20.58 9.67
N GLY A 36 0.53 19.33 9.87
CA GLY A 36 0.53 18.64 11.17
C GLY A 36 -0.85 18.13 11.61
N ASN A 37 -1.91 18.39 10.84
CA ASN A 37 -3.26 17.89 11.10
C ASN A 37 -3.75 17.10 9.88
N PRO A 38 -3.54 15.77 9.85
CA PRO A 38 -3.95 14.97 8.72
C PRO A 38 -5.48 14.90 8.62
N TYR A 39 -5.98 14.81 7.38
CA TYR A 39 -7.38 14.58 7.10
C TYR A 39 -7.66 13.08 7.06
N ASN A 40 -8.65 12.63 7.83
CA ASN A 40 -9.05 11.23 7.91
C ASN A 40 -10.40 11.05 7.24
N SER A 41 -10.50 10.10 6.32
CA SER A 41 -11.78 9.67 5.75
C SER A 41 -11.87 8.15 5.70
N MET A 42 -13.05 7.65 5.98
CA MET A 42 -13.29 6.22 6.20
C MET A 42 -14.55 5.77 5.46
N THR A 43 -14.45 4.63 4.79
CA THR A 43 -15.56 3.95 4.12
C THR A 43 -15.61 2.48 4.54
N PRO A 44 -16.77 1.81 4.50
CA PRO A 44 -16.82 0.37 4.70
C PRO A 44 -16.05 -0.38 3.59
N LEU A 45 -15.49 -1.53 3.93
CA LEU A 45 -15.02 -2.50 2.93
C LEU A 45 -16.23 -3.18 2.29
N ILE A 46 -16.27 -3.20 0.96
CA ILE A 46 -17.42 -3.71 0.19
C ILE A 46 -17.27 -5.20 -0.13
N SER A 47 -16.08 -5.64 -0.56
CA SER A 47 -15.79 -7.02 -0.97
C SER A 47 -14.57 -7.64 -0.29
N GLY A 48 -13.79 -6.85 0.44
CA GLY A 48 -12.47 -7.23 0.92
C GLY A 48 -11.37 -7.11 -0.13
N GLU A 49 -11.72 -6.83 -1.40
CA GLU A 49 -10.75 -6.54 -2.45
C GLU A 49 -10.28 -5.08 -2.35
N ILE A 50 -8.96 -4.87 -2.34
CA ILE A 50 -8.36 -3.56 -2.08
C ILE A 50 -8.67 -2.56 -3.20
N GLY A 51 -8.68 -3.01 -4.46
CA GLY A 51 -8.99 -2.15 -5.60
C GLY A 51 -10.40 -1.57 -5.51
N GLU A 52 -11.39 -2.42 -5.21
CA GLU A 52 -12.78 -1.98 -5.05
C GLU A 52 -12.96 -1.06 -3.85
N ALA A 53 -12.28 -1.34 -2.72
CA ALA A 53 -12.30 -0.46 -1.56
C ALA A 53 -11.78 0.95 -1.89
N LEU A 54 -10.68 1.04 -2.65
CA LEU A 54 -10.13 2.33 -3.09
C LEU A 54 -11.05 3.04 -4.10
N ALA A 55 -11.59 2.32 -5.07
CA ALA A 55 -12.54 2.88 -6.04
C ALA A 55 -13.80 3.43 -5.35
N PHE A 56 -14.34 2.69 -4.38
CA PHE A 56 -15.48 3.10 -3.56
C PHE A 56 -15.14 4.33 -2.72
N TYR A 57 -13.99 4.34 -2.06
CA TYR A 57 -13.50 5.51 -1.32
C TYR A 57 -13.42 6.77 -2.20
N LEU A 58 -12.79 6.67 -3.38
CA LEU A 58 -12.65 7.81 -4.29
C LEU A 58 -14.01 8.30 -4.80
N THR A 59 -14.92 7.39 -5.07
CA THR A 59 -16.26 7.73 -5.56
C THR A 59 -17.11 8.38 -4.48
N GLU A 60 -17.21 7.78 -3.29
CA GLU A 60 -18.09 8.25 -2.22
C GLU A 60 -17.49 9.42 -1.41
N SER A 61 -16.21 9.33 -1.04
CA SER A 61 -15.58 10.34 -0.19
C SER A 61 -15.00 11.50 -1.00
N GLN A 62 -14.42 11.22 -2.17
CA GLN A 62 -13.79 12.27 -3.00
C GLN A 62 -14.71 12.75 -4.14
N GLN A 63 -15.94 12.20 -4.23
CA GLN A 63 -16.91 12.53 -5.29
C GLN A 63 -16.30 12.44 -6.70
N THR A 64 -15.35 11.52 -6.86
CA THR A 64 -14.61 11.32 -8.10
C THR A 64 -14.87 9.88 -8.56
N PRO A 65 -15.85 9.66 -9.45
CA PRO A 65 -16.13 8.33 -9.99
C PRO A 65 -14.85 7.71 -10.52
N SER A 66 -14.48 6.55 -9.97
CA SER A 66 -13.19 5.94 -10.20
C SER A 66 -13.32 4.44 -10.45
N ALA A 67 -12.54 3.93 -11.40
CA ALA A 67 -12.31 2.51 -11.59
C ALA A 67 -10.86 2.19 -11.20
N VAL A 68 -10.68 1.19 -10.35
CA VAL A 68 -9.37 0.74 -9.88
C VAL A 68 -9.25 -0.75 -10.17
N GLY A 69 -8.20 -1.11 -10.88
CA GLY A 69 -7.85 -2.48 -11.16
C GLY A 69 -6.46 -2.78 -10.60
N LEU A 70 -6.31 -3.80 -9.77
CA LEU A 70 -5.03 -4.21 -9.17
C LEU A 70 -4.89 -5.73 -9.28
N ASN A 71 -3.69 -6.22 -9.57
CA ASN A 71 -3.40 -7.64 -9.54
C ASN A 71 -1.93 -7.91 -9.18
N VAL A 72 -1.68 -9.06 -8.59
CA VAL A 72 -0.35 -9.57 -8.26
C VAL A 72 -0.30 -11.03 -8.72
N LEU A 73 0.61 -11.33 -9.63
CA LEU A 73 0.91 -12.68 -10.05
C LEU A 73 2.12 -13.19 -9.28
N LEU A 74 1.99 -14.42 -8.81
CA LEU A 74 3.03 -15.12 -8.08
C LEU A 74 3.57 -16.26 -8.93
N ASP A 75 4.89 -16.46 -8.88
CA ASP A 75 5.53 -17.61 -9.49
C ASP A 75 5.25 -18.90 -8.69
N LYS A 76 5.93 -19.99 -9.08
CA LYS A 76 5.76 -21.31 -8.47
C LYS A 76 6.32 -21.41 -7.04
N ASP A 77 7.18 -20.48 -6.66
CA ASP A 77 7.81 -20.39 -5.34
C ASP A 77 7.14 -19.30 -4.47
N ASP A 78 5.92 -18.88 -4.86
CA ASP A 78 5.12 -17.82 -4.23
C ASP A 78 5.81 -16.45 -4.16
N LYS A 79 6.76 -16.18 -5.07
CA LYS A 79 7.38 -14.85 -5.22
C LYS A 79 6.61 -14.02 -6.23
N VAL A 80 6.64 -12.70 -6.04
CA VAL A 80 6.02 -11.77 -6.98
C VAL A 80 6.73 -11.85 -8.34
N GLU A 81 6.01 -12.32 -9.36
CA GLU A 81 6.44 -12.29 -10.75
C GLU A 81 6.12 -10.93 -11.38
N VAL A 82 4.91 -10.43 -11.13
CA VAL A 82 4.46 -9.11 -11.57
C VAL A 82 3.38 -8.58 -10.63
N ALA A 83 3.41 -7.28 -10.37
CA ALA A 83 2.39 -6.57 -9.60
C ALA A 83 2.08 -5.26 -10.31
N GLY A 84 0.80 -4.99 -10.56
CA GLY A 84 0.42 -3.82 -11.35
C GLY A 84 -1.08 -3.60 -11.40
N GLY A 85 -1.48 -2.56 -12.13
CA GLY A 85 -2.86 -2.14 -12.18
C GLY A 85 -3.06 -0.80 -12.84
N PHE A 86 -4.28 -0.26 -12.71
CA PHE A 86 -4.66 1.04 -13.22
C PHE A 86 -5.60 1.76 -12.24
N LEU A 87 -5.59 3.09 -12.33
CA LEU A 87 -6.59 3.98 -11.74
C LEU A 87 -7.12 4.86 -12.87
N LEU A 88 -8.43 4.81 -13.11
CA LEU A 88 -9.13 5.65 -14.07
C LEU A 88 -10.13 6.52 -13.32
N GLN A 89 -10.09 7.83 -13.52
CA GLN A 89 -10.95 8.78 -12.80
C GLN A 89 -11.70 9.70 -13.76
N VAL A 90 -12.97 9.95 -13.45
CA VAL A 90 -13.79 10.92 -14.16
C VAL A 90 -13.50 12.31 -13.61
N LEU A 91 -13.00 13.20 -14.48
CA LEU A 91 -12.76 14.60 -14.12
C LEU A 91 -14.02 15.47 -14.34
N PRO A 92 -14.12 16.61 -13.63
CA PRO A 92 -15.24 17.54 -13.81
C PRO A 92 -15.44 17.96 -15.27
N GLY A 93 -16.69 17.90 -15.73
CA GLY A 93 -17.06 18.28 -17.10
C GLY A 93 -16.99 17.16 -18.13
N ALA A 94 -16.62 15.93 -17.74
CA ALA A 94 -16.76 14.75 -18.59
C ALA A 94 -18.23 14.54 -19.00
N LYS A 95 -18.47 14.15 -20.26
CA LYS A 95 -19.84 13.91 -20.75
C LYS A 95 -20.29 12.51 -20.35
N GLU A 96 -21.57 12.36 -20.01
CA GLU A 96 -22.17 11.06 -19.65
C GLU A 96 -21.90 9.96 -20.69
N LYS A 97 -21.97 10.30 -21.98
CA LYS A 97 -21.66 9.36 -23.07
C LYS A 97 -20.21 8.87 -23.08
N GLU A 98 -19.27 9.69 -22.61
CA GLU A 98 -17.84 9.35 -22.52
C GLU A 98 -17.62 8.44 -21.32
N ILE A 99 -18.25 8.76 -20.19
CA ILE A 99 -18.23 7.94 -18.96
C ILE A 99 -18.76 6.54 -19.25
N ALA A 100 -20.00 6.42 -19.74
CA ALA A 100 -20.64 5.13 -20.03
C ALA A 100 -19.84 4.28 -21.03
N ARG A 101 -19.13 4.92 -21.98
CA ARG A 101 -18.26 4.23 -22.93
C ARG A 101 -17.02 3.65 -22.26
N PHE A 102 -16.36 4.40 -21.37
CA PHE A 102 -15.20 3.89 -20.62
C PHE A 102 -15.63 2.82 -19.61
N GLU A 103 -16.75 2.99 -18.91
CA GLU A 103 -17.31 1.95 -18.04
C GLU A 103 -17.52 0.63 -18.79
N LYS A 104 -18.13 0.69 -19.97
CA LYS A 104 -18.32 -0.48 -20.82
C LYS A 104 -16.98 -1.14 -21.20
N ARG A 105 -15.96 -0.34 -21.53
CA ARG A 105 -14.62 -0.89 -21.84
C ARG A 105 -13.99 -1.58 -20.65
N ILE A 106 -14.07 -0.99 -19.46
CA ILE A 106 -13.55 -1.59 -18.23
C ILE A 106 -14.31 -2.88 -17.89
N GLN A 107 -15.61 -2.97 -18.19
CA GLN A 107 -16.37 -4.21 -18.01
C GLN A 107 -16.02 -5.30 -19.03
N GLU A 108 -15.65 -4.92 -20.24
CA GLU A 108 -15.34 -5.85 -21.34
C GLU A 108 -13.84 -6.16 -21.48
N MET A 109 -12.97 -5.49 -20.71
CA MET A 109 -11.52 -5.69 -20.81
C MET A 109 -11.11 -7.08 -20.30
N PRO A 110 -10.02 -7.66 -20.85
CA PRO A 110 -9.45 -8.89 -20.30
C PRO A 110 -9.09 -8.74 -18.82
N ALA A 111 -9.00 -9.88 -18.12
CA ALA A 111 -8.52 -9.89 -16.75
C ALA A 111 -7.15 -9.21 -16.63
N ILE A 112 -6.96 -8.44 -15.57
CA ILE A 112 -5.71 -7.69 -15.35
C ILE A 112 -4.52 -8.63 -15.27
N SER A 113 -4.69 -9.81 -14.67
CA SER A 113 -3.71 -10.90 -14.68
C SER A 113 -3.20 -11.20 -16.10
N THR A 114 -4.10 -11.43 -17.05
CA THR A 114 -3.73 -11.66 -18.47
C THR A 114 -3.01 -10.47 -19.10
N LEU A 115 -3.43 -9.24 -18.80
CA LEU A 115 -2.77 -8.04 -19.32
C LEU A 115 -1.36 -7.87 -18.74
N LEU A 116 -1.18 -8.26 -17.47
CA LEU A 116 0.09 -8.29 -16.74
C LEU A 116 0.95 -9.53 -17.07
N GLU A 117 0.56 -10.40 -18.00
CA GLU A 117 1.45 -11.46 -18.52
C GLU A 117 2.15 -11.07 -19.84
N SER A 118 1.63 -10.06 -20.55
CA SER A 118 2.15 -9.59 -21.85
C SER A 118 3.53 -8.93 -21.77
N ASP A 119 4.48 -9.21 -22.67
CA ASP A 119 5.83 -8.57 -22.65
C ASP A 119 5.83 -7.03 -22.48
N ASP A 120 4.80 -6.34 -23.00
CA ASP A 120 4.52 -4.92 -22.74
C ASP A 120 3.18 -4.75 -21.99
N HIS A 121 3.21 -4.93 -20.67
CA HIS A 121 2.03 -4.85 -19.80
C HIS A 121 1.39 -3.46 -19.79
N ILE A 122 2.19 -2.41 -19.91
CA ILE A 122 1.73 -1.02 -19.86
C ILE A 122 0.90 -0.72 -21.11
N GLU A 123 1.42 -1.05 -22.30
CA GLU A 123 0.69 -0.85 -23.54
C GLU A 123 -0.55 -1.75 -23.61
N ALA A 124 -0.47 -2.98 -23.10
CA ALA A 124 -1.64 -3.87 -23.02
C ALA A 124 -2.76 -3.27 -22.16
N LEU A 125 -2.44 -2.73 -20.99
CA LEU A 125 -3.40 -2.03 -20.11
C LEU A 125 -3.97 -0.77 -20.77
N LEU A 126 -3.11 0.08 -21.34
CA LEU A 126 -3.56 1.32 -21.99
C LEU A 126 -4.45 1.03 -23.20
N LYS A 127 -4.12 0.03 -24.01
CA LYS A 127 -4.94 -0.40 -25.14
C LYS A 127 -6.27 -1.00 -24.70
N ALA A 128 -6.31 -1.73 -23.60
CA ALA A 128 -7.56 -2.24 -23.04
C ALA A 128 -8.50 -1.11 -22.58
N ILE A 129 -7.95 -0.04 -21.99
CA ILE A 129 -8.71 1.11 -21.47
C ILE A 129 -9.10 2.09 -22.60
N TYR A 130 -8.15 2.50 -23.42
CA TYR A 130 -8.31 3.55 -24.42
C TYR A 130 -8.63 3.03 -25.83
N GLY A 131 -8.40 1.75 -26.12
CA GLY A 131 -8.55 1.22 -27.47
C GLY A 131 -7.70 2.01 -28.46
N ASP A 132 -8.31 2.45 -29.55
CA ASP A 132 -7.67 3.30 -30.56
C ASP A 132 -7.83 4.81 -30.28
N GLU A 133 -8.40 5.20 -29.14
CA GLU A 133 -8.57 6.60 -28.80
C GLU A 133 -7.25 7.26 -28.40
N PRO A 134 -6.99 8.50 -28.83
CA PRO A 134 -5.77 9.19 -28.47
C PRO A 134 -5.79 9.53 -26.97
N TYR A 135 -4.67 9.28 -26.32
CA TYR A 135 -4.38 9.74 -24.96
C TYR A 135 -3.05 10.50 -24.95
N LYS A 136 -2.80 11.24 -23.88
CA LYS A 136 -1.55 12.00 -23.69
C LYS A 136 -0.82 11.46 -22.47
N ARG A 137 0.39 10.92 -22.66
CA ARG A 137 1.32 10.64 -21.56
C ARG A 137 1.81 11.98 -21.00
N LEU A 138 1.54 12.24 -19.71
CA LEU A 138 1.94 13.48 -19.04
C LEU A 138 3.29 13.33 -18.33
N SER A 139 3.49 12.21 -17.64
CA SER A 139 4.71 11.86 -16.93
C SER A 139 4.88 10.35 -16.89
N GLU A 140 6.09 9.93 -16.52
CA GLU A 140 6.47 8.55 -16.25
C GLU A 140 7.55 8.60 -15.17
N GLU A 141 7.36 7.83 -14.11
CA GLU A 141 8.21 7.86 -12.92
C GLU A 141 8.46 6.43 -12.44
N GLU A 142 9.68 6.16 -11.97
CA GLU A 142 10.03 4.88 -11.37
C GLU A 142 9.53 4.84 -9.92
N ILE A 143 8.79 3.79 -9.59
CA ILE A 143 8.34 3.53 -8.22
C ILE A 143 9.27 2.55 -7.53
N ARG A 144 9.59 2.82 -6.26
CA ARG A 144 10.40 1.92 -5.43
C ARG A 144 9.90 1.92 -4.00
N PHE A 145 10.10 0.80 -3.32
CA PHE A 145 9.94 0.75 -1.86
C PHE A 145 11.04 1.60 -1.20
N GLN A 146 10.65 2.54 -0.35
CA GLN A 146 11.58 3.36 0.42
C GLN A 146 10.99 3.59 1.82
N CYS A 147 11.77 3.28 2.85
CA CYS A 147 11.46 3.59 4.24
C CYS A 147 12.47 4.60 4.77
N ASP A 148 11.99 5.55 5.56
CA ASP A 148 12.74 6.66 6.13
C ASP A 148 13.18 6.39 7.60
N CYS A 149 13.11 5.14 8.04
CA CYS A 149 13.60 4.75 9.36
C CYS A 149 15.13 4.85 9.44
N SER A 150 15.66 5.13 10.62
CA SER A 150 17.10 5.14 10.88
C SER A 150 17.37 4.79 12.35
N LYS A 151 18.63 4.47 12.68
CA LYS A 151 19.02 4.21 14.07
C LYS A 151 18.75 5.44 14.95
N GLU A 152 19.06 6.64 14.45
CA GLU A 152 18.84 7.90 15.16
C GLU A 152 17.35 8.13 15.48
N ARG A 153 16.45 7.89 14.52
CA ARG A 153 15.01 8.03 14.76
C ARG A 153 14.50 7.09 15.87
N PHE A 154 15.07 5.89 15.94
CA PHE A 154 14.72 4.94 17.00
C PHE A 154 15.42 5.27 18.33
N MET A 155 16.59 5.90 18.33
CA MET A 155 17.18 6.50 19.54
C MET A 155 16.26 7.57 20.12
N ASP A 156 15.72 8.48 19.29
CA ASP A 156 14.79 9.52 19.74
C ASP A 156 13.52 8.91 20.38
N ALA A 157 13.05 7.79 19.82
CA ALA A 157 11.92 7.04 20.37
C ALA A 157 12.28 6.41 21.74
N LEU A 158 13.45 5.76 21.86
CA LEU A 158 13.94 5.23 23.14
C LEU A 158 14.13 6.34 24.17
N ALA A 159 14.62 7.52 23.75
CA ALA A 159 14.77 8.69 24.59
C ALA A 159 13.45 9.23 25.15
N SER A 160 12.29 8.80 24.63
CA SER A 160 10.99 9.15 25.20
C SER A 160 10.59 8.27 26.39
N LEU A 161 11.23 7.11 26.58
CA LEU A 161 10.91 6.17 27.66
C LEU A 161 11.40 6.67 29.03
N PRO A 162 10.79 6.23 30.14
CA PRO A 162 11.31 6.46 31.48
C PRO A 162 12.75 5.94 31.65
N SER A 163 13.57 6.63 32.46
CA SER A 163 14.94 6.17 32.75
C SER A 163 14.98 4.81 33.44
N SER A 164 13.93 4.43 34.18
CA SER A 164 13.77 3.11 34.80
C SER A 164 13.74 2.00 33.74
N ASP A 165 12.99 2.21 32.66
CA ASP A 165 12.78 1.21 31.63
C ASP A 165 14.07 1.03 30.82
N LEU A 166 14.79 2.12 30.57
CA LEU A 166 16.12 2.08 29.94
C LEU A 166 17.16 1.38 30.83
N GLN A 167 17.08 1.55 32.15
CA GLN A 167 17.94 0.83 33.10
C GLN A 167 17.65 -0.68 33.10
N GLU A 168 16.38 -1.07 33.11
CA GLU A 168 15.96 -2.48 33.03
C GLU A 168 16.47 -3.13 31.75
N MET A 169 16.29 -2.48 30.59
CA MET A 169 16.85 -2.95 29.31
C MET A 169 18.38 -3.08 29.35
N LYS A 170 19.08 -2.17 30.03
CA LYS A 170 20.54 -2.22 30.15
C LYS A 170 21.01 -3.36 31.06
N GLU A 171 20.37 -3.53 32.21
CA GLU A 171 20.82 -4.46 33.26
C GLU A 171 20.34 -5.89 33.04
N GLU A 172 19.15 -6.09 32.49
CA GLU A 172 18.53 -7.40 32.30
C GLU A 172 18.71 -7.93 30.87
N ASP A 173 18.47 -7.09 29.87
CA ASP A 173 18.49 -7.48 28.45
C ASP A 173 19.85 -7.22 27.76
N HIS A 174 20.78 -6.53 28.45
CA HIS A 174 22.10 -6.13 27.94
C HIS A 174 22.02 -5.33 26.61
N GLY A 175 20.95 -4.57 26.43
CA GLY A 175 20.68 -3.80 25.21
C GLY A 175 19.20 -3.77 24.86
N ALA A 176 18.90 -3.28 23.66
CA ALA A 176 17.55 -3.27 23.11
C ALA A 176 17.55 -3.57 21.61
N GLU A 177 16.51 -4.26 21.15
CA GLU A 177 16.26 -4.53 19.73
C GLU A 177 14.96 -3.85 19.31
N ILE A 178 15.00 -3.04 18.25
CA ILE A 178 13.82 -2.41 17.67
C ILE A 178 13.70 -2.81 16.20
N THR A 179 12.59 -3.46 15.86
CA THR A 179 12.25 -3.78 14.47
C THR A 179 11.28 -2.76 13.90
N CYS A 180 11.65 -2.12 12.80
CA CYS A 180 10.78 -1.17 12.09
C CYS A 180 9.55 -1.90 11.54
N GLN A 181 8.36 -1.47 11.94
CA GLN A 181 7.10 -2.10 11.51
C GLN A 181 6.80 -1.92 10.00
N PHE A 182 7.46 -0.96 9.33
CA PHE A 182 7.26 -0.69 7.90
C PHE A 182 8.19 -1.50 7.00
N CYS A 183 9.51 -1.45 7.24
CA CYS A 183 10.51 -2.12 6.39
C CYS A 183 11.09 -3.39 7.01
N GLN A 184 10.73 -3.74 8.25
CA GLN A 184 11.22 -4.91 8.99
C GLN A 184 12.75 -4.91 9.21
N THR A 185 13.41 -3.77 9.03
CA THR A 185 14.82 -3.62 9.44
C THR A 185 14.92 -3.60 10.96
N THR A 186 15.80 -4.43 11.49
CA THR A 186 16.09 -4.54 12.92
C THR A 186 17.30 -3.67 13.28
N TYR A 187 17.11 -2.82 14.30
CA TYR A 187 18.13 -1.94 14.86
C TYR A 187 18.49 -2.42 16.27
N ASN A 188 19.78 -2.61 16.51
CA ASN A 188 20.32 -3.02 17.80
C ASN A 188 20.93 -1.83 18.53
N PHE A 189 20.67 -1.76 19.83
CA PHE A 189 21.18 -0.78 20.76
C PHE A 189 21.91 -1.50 21.88
N ASP A 190 23.17 -1.13 22.12
CA ASP A 190 23.97 -1.74 23.17
C ASP A 190 23.83 -1.01 24.51
N GLU A 191 24.49 -1.51 25.55
CA GLU A 191 24.48 -0.89 26.88
C GLU A 191 25.01 0.56 26.87
N ASN A 192 25.94 0.90 25.97
CA ASN A 192 26.49 2.26 25.88
C ASN A 192 25.47 3.21 25.26
N ASP A 193 24.77 2.77 24.22
CA ASP A 193 23.67 3.53 23.61
C ASP A 193 22.61 3.87 24.69
N LEU A 194 22.24 2.89 25.53
CA LEU A 194 21.27 3.09 26.61
C LEU A 194 21.82 3.98 27.74
N GLU A 195 23.10 3.82 28.10
CA GLU A 195 23.76 4.64 29.13
C GLU A 195 23.82 6.13 28.72
N GLU A 196 24.08 6.41 27.45
CA GLU A 196 24.05 7.78 26.92
C GLU A 196 22.66 8.41 27.07
N LEU A 197 21.60 7.67 26.73
CA LEU A 197 20.21 8.13 26.88
C LEU A 197 19.82 8.37 28.35
N ILE A 198 20.28 7.52 29.27
CA ILE A 198 20.03 7.67 30.72
C ILE A 198 20.75 8.92 31.25
N ARG A 199 22.00 9.15 30.80
CA ARG A 199 22.79 10.30 31.21
C ARG A 199 22.15 11.61 30.76
N ASP A 200 21.66 11.67 29.52
CA ASP A 200 21.07 12.89 28.95
C ASP A 200 19.71 13.25 29.57
N LYS A 201 19.09 12.32 30.33
CA LYS A 201 17.86 12.53 31.10
C LYS A 201 18.09 13.01 32.55
N SER A 202 19.33 12.92 33.05
CA SER A 202 19.69 13.25 34.43
C SER A 202 20.07 14.71 34.61
#